data_AF-A0AAV5YP84-F1
#
_entry.id   AF-A0AAV5YP84-F1
#
_cell.length_a   1.000
_cell.length_b   1.000
_cell.length_c   1.000
_cell.angle_alpha   90.00
_cell.angle_beta   90.00
_cell.angle_gamma   90.00
#
_symmetry.space_group_name_H-M   'P 1'
#
loop_
_entity.id
_entity.type
_entity.pdbx_description
1 polymer ?
#
loop_
_entity_poly.entity_id
_entity_poly.type
_entity_poly.pdbx_seq_one_letter_code
_entity_poly.pdbx_strand_id
1 'polypeptide(L)'
;MNGTAAPGRFTMSSEAEHLGRLPQWLRGALVACLRNSLRRLLIVQAPLTLLSMALAPWLIAAIGLDRLQLGILRCGLVGALLHVLCLFGSIVLLYFDRRRAAAEVAAIFFVANGAFTLATVAVGPRAYGLGYPLAALLACAWAYHRLEQTLEDLEYLTFAAQPMAPEASAIEASSASA
;
A
#
# COMPACT_ATOMS: atom_id res chain seq x y z
N MET A 1 15.05 6.51 60.60
CA MET A 1 14.34 7.72 60.14
C MET A 1 15.24 8.37 59.10
N ASN A 2 15.08 8.01 57.82
CA ASN A 2 14.25 8.72 56.83
C ASN A 2 14.75 10.17 56.65
N GLY A 3 15.30 10.67 55.55
CA GLY A 3 15.45 10.21 54.17
C GLY A 3 15.58 11.50 53.33
N THR A 4 16.54 11.58 52.39
CA THR A 4 16.57 12.62 51.33
C THR A 4 17.38 12.11 50.14
N ALA A 5 16.80 11.15 49.40
CA ALA A 5 17.28 10.79 48.07
C ALA A 5 16.98 11.94 47.11
N ALA A 6 18.03 12.54 46.54
CA ALA A 6 17.92 13.54 45.49
C ALA A 6 17.15 12.96 44.29
N PRO A 7 16.25 13.73 43.63
CA PRO A 7 15.50 13.22 42.50
C PRO A 7 16.45 12.90 41.35
N GLY A 8 16.41 11.63 40.93
CA GLY A 8 17.08 11.13 39.73
C GLY A 8 16.74 12.02 38.55
N ARG A 9 17.73 12.78 38.13
CA ARG A 9 17.73 13.61 36.94
C ARG A 9 17.70 12.64 35.75
N PHE A 10 16.50 12.19 35.38
CA PHE A 10 16.29 11.53 34.09
C PHE A 10 16.73 12.53 33.03
N THR A 11 17.88 12.24 32.44
CA THR A 11 18.58 13.07 31.48
C THR A 11 17.81 13.06 30.17
N MET A 12 16.98 14.09 29.96
CA MET A 12 16.30 14.39 28.70
C MET A 12 17.29 14.55 27.50
N SER A 13 18.60 14.63 27.76
CA SER A 13 19.65 14.68 26.73
C SER A 13 19.90 13.33 26.03
N SER A 14 19.63 12.19 26.68
CA SER A 14 19.84 10.87 26.05
C SER A 14 18.77 10.52 25.02
N GLU A 15 17.55 11.07 25.14
CA GLU A 15 16.48 10.90 24.15
C GLU A 15 16.67 11.84 22.95
N ALA A 16 17.14 13.07 23.17
CA ALA A 16 17.36 14.06 22.11
C ALA A 16 18.49 13.66 21.13
N GLU A 17 19.56 13.01 21.63
CA GLU A 17 20.68 12.57 20.80
C GLU A 17 20.32 11.35 19.92
N HIS A 18 19.38 10.52 20.37
CA HIS A 18 18.91 9.35 19.62
C HIS A 18 17.91 9.70 18.49
N LEU A 19 17.26 10.87 18.58
CA LEU A 19 16.33 11.39 17.56
C LEU A 19 17.03 11.99 16.34
N GLY A 20 18.35 12.20 16.41
CA GLY A 20 19.22 12.63 15.29
C GLY A 20 19.66 11.50 14.36
N ARG A 21 19.11 10.28 14.51
CA ARG A 21 19.29 9.16 13.59
C ARG A 21 17.94 8.48 13.43
N LEU A 22 17.07 8.98 12.54
CA LEU A 22 15.91 8.20 12.09
C LEU A 22 16.37 7.27 10.96
N PRO A 23 16.75 6.01 11.25
CA PRO A 23 17.62 5.22 10.39
C PRO A 23 16.83 4.42 9.38
N GLN A 24 17.49 4.02 8.31
CA GLN A 24 17.20 2.90 7.40
C GLN A 24 16.32 1.73 7.94
N TRP A 25 16.31 1.43 9.25
CA TRP A 25 15.38 0.47 9.85
C TRP A 25 13.91 0.90 9.77
N LEU A 26 13.60 2.21 9.79
CA LEU A 26 12.24 2.72 9.65
C LEU A 26 11.67 2.38 8.26
N ARG A 27 12.48 2.55 7.21
CA ARG A 27 12.12 2.13 5.84
C ARG A 27 11.88 0.63 5.78
N GLY A 28 12.81 -0.16 6.34
CA GLY A 28 12.66 -1.61 6.46
C GLY A 28 11.38 -2.01 7.21
N ALA A 29 11.04 -1.29 8.28
CA ALA A 29 9.84 -1.52 9.08
C ALA A 29 8.55 -1.14 8.34
N LEU A 30 8.52 -0.01 7.61
CA LEU A 30 7.38 0.40 6.78
C LEU A 30 7.14 -0.58 5.64
N VAL A 31 8.19 -0.98 4.90
CA VAL A 31 8.10 -1.97 3.83
C VAL A 31 7.69 -3.33 4.38
N ALA A 32 8.25 -3.75 5.53
CA ALA A 32 7.85 -5.00 6.18
C ALA A 32 6.39 -4.96 6.67
N CYS A 33 5.92 -3.82 7.19
CA CYS A 33 4.53 -3.62 7.59
C CYS A 33 3.60 -3.70 6.38
N LEU A 34 3.90 -2.97 5.30
CA LEU A 34 3.13 -3.03 4.04
C LEU A 34 3.07 -4.45 3.47
N ARG A 35 4.21 -5.15 3.44
CA ARG A 35 4.28 -6.55 2.97
C ARG A 35 3.48 -7.49 3.87
N ASN A 36 3.51 -7.29 5.18
CA ASN A 36 2.74 -8.10 6.13
C ASN A 36 1.23 -7.83 6.00
N SER A 37 0.83 -6.57 5.84
CA SER A 37 -0.55 -6.16 5.57
C SER A 37 -1.05 -6.73 4.26
N LEU A 38 -0.25 -6.66 3.20
CA LEU A 38 -0.53 -7.27 1.91
C LEU A 38 -0.70 -8.79 2.04
N ARG A 39 0.20 -9.47 2.76
CA ARG A 39 0.08 -10.91 3.02
C ARG A 39 -1.20 -11.26 3.78
N ARG A 40 -1.56 -10.47 4.80
CA ARG A 40 -2.81 -10.63 5.56
C ARG A 40 -4.05 -10.37 4.71
N LEU A 41 -3.97 -9.44 3.76
CA LEU A 41 -5.06 -9.21 2.82
C LEU A 41 -5.23 -10.42 1.89
N LEU A 42 -4.13 -10.91 1.30
CA LEU A 42 -4.15 -12.05 0.38
C LEU A 42 -4.58 -13.35 1.06
N ILE A 43 -4.19 -13.59 2.32
CA ILE A 43 -4.59 -14.81 3.04
C ILE A 43 -6.09 -14.85 3.34
N VAL A 44 -6.76 -13.69 3.40
CA VAL A 44 -8.23 -13.62 3.55
C VAL A 44 -8.90 -13.63 2.19
N GLN A 45 -8.40 -12.84 1.24
CA GLN A 45 -9.00 -12.67 -0.08
C GLN A 45 -8.91 -13.92 -0.96
N ALA A 46 -7.78 -14.64 -0.94
CA ALA A 46 -7.59 -15.79 -1.81
C ALA A 46 -8.52 -16.97 -1.45
N PRO A 47 -8.66 -17.39 -0.17
CA PRO A 47 -9.64 -18.40 0.20
C PRO A 47 -11.07 -17.96 -0.06
N LEU A 48 -11.40 -16.69 0.18
CA LEU A 48 -12.73 -16.16 -0.12
C LEU A 48 -13.04 -16.29 -1.61
N THR A 49 -12.12 -15.86 -2.46
CA THR A 49 -12.25 -15.95 -3.93
C THR A 49 -12.37 -17.40 -4.38
N LEU A 50 -11.56 -18.30 -3.82
CA LEU A 50 -11.56 -19.73 -4.15
C LEU A 50 -12.86 -20.42 -3.70
N LEU A 51 -13.35 -20.11 -2.50
CA LEU A 51 -14.60 -20.63 -1.97
C LEU A 51 -15.78 -20.15 -2.80
N SER A 52 -15.82 -18.86 -3.15
CA SER A 52 -16.82 -18.31 -4.07
C SER A 52 -16.75 -18.96 -5.46
N MET A 53 -15.55 -19.27 -5.96
CA MET A 53 -15.36 -19.96 -7.24
C MET A 53 -15.91 -21.40 -7.20
N ALA A 54 -15.71 -22.10 -6.08
CA ALA A 54 -16.23 -23.45 -5.86
C ALA A 54 -17.76 -23.47 -5.69
N LEU A 55 -18.32 -22.46 -5.01
CA LEU A 55 -19.76 -22.28 -4.83
C LEU A 55 -20.46 -21.67 -6.05
N ALA A 56 -19.71 -21.15 -7.02
CA ALA A 56 -20.26 -20.49 -8.20
C ALA A 56 -21.32 -21.32 -8.96
N PRO A 57 -21.13 -22.64 -9.23
CA PRO A 57 -22.15 -23.43 -9.92
C PRO A 57 -23.44 -23.57 -9.12
N TRP A 58 -23.34 -23.72 -7.80
CA TRP A 58 -24.49 -23.79 -6.90
C TRP A 58 -25.25 -22.48 -6.85
N LEU A 59 -24.55 -21.36 -6.81
CA LEU A 59 -25.14 -20.02 -6.80
C LEU A 59 -25.88 -19.73 -8.12
N ILE A 60 -25.28 -20.07 -9.26
CA ILE A 60 -25.88 -19.92 -10.59
C ILE A 60 -27.11 -20.84 -10.75
N ALA A 61 -27.03 -22.09 -10.30
CA ALA A 61 -28.14 -23.04 -10.36
C ALA A 61 -29.32 -22.61 -9.47
N ALA A 62 -29.06 -22.07 -8.28
CA ALA A 62 -30.10 -21.55 -7.39
C ALA A 62 -30.88 -20.37 -7.99
N ILE A 63 -30.23 -19.58 -8.86
CA ILE A 63 -30.84 -18.41 -9.52
C ILE A 63 -31.46 -18.79 -10.88
N GLY A 64 -31.21 -20.00 -11.39
CA GLY A 64 -31.73 -20.47 -12.69
C GLY A 64 -31.01 -19.86 -13.90
N LEU A 65 -29.72 -19.51 -13.74
CA LEU A 65 -28.91 -18.80 -14.72
C LEU A 65 -28.20 -19.74 -15.72
N ASP A 66 -27.85 -19.21 -16.90
CA ASP A 66 -27.23 -19.96 -18.00
C ASP A 66 -25.69 -20.12 -17.83
N ARG A 67 -25.09 -21.09 -18.54
CA ARG A 67 -23.66 -21.41 -18.49
C ARG A 67 -22.75 -20.24 -18.84
N LEU A 68 -23.21 -19.29 -19.65
CA LEU A 68 -22.46 -18.08 -19.97
C LEU A 68 -22.17 -17.25 -18.71
N GLN A 69 -23.15 -17.15 -17.80
CA GLN A 69 -23.03 -16.34 -16.58
C GLN A 69 -22.07 -16.96 -15.57
N LEU A 70 -21.93 -18.28 -15.56
CA LEU A 70 -20.90 -18.96 -14.78
C LEU A 70 -19.49 -18.55 -15.21
N GLY A 71 -19.25 -18.44 -16.52
CA GLY A 71 -17.97 -17.96 -17.06
C GLY A 71 -17.67 -16.53 -16.65
N ILE A 72 -18.66 -15.65 -16.75
CA ILE A 72 -18.55 -14.24 -16.35
C ILE A 72 -18.27 -14.11 -14.86
N LEU A 73 -18.98 -14.88 -14.01
CA LEU A 73 -18.78 -14.86 -12.56
C LEU A 73 -17.37 -15.29 -12.17
N ARG A 74 -16.83 -16.34 -12.80
CA ARG A 74 -15.45 -16.80 -12.57
C ARG A 74 -14.41 -15.73 -12.95
N CYS A 75 -14.58 -15.07 -14.10
CA CYS A 75 -13.71 -13.96 -14.49
C CYS A 75 -13.85 -12.77 -13.53
N GLY A 76 -15.07 -12.50 -13.07
CA GLY A 76 -15.37 -11.48 -12.05
C GLY A 76 -14.66 -11.75 -10.73
N LEU A 77 -14.61 -12.99 -10.27
CA LEU A 77 -13.91 -13.39 -9.05
C LEU A 77 -12.39 -13.16 -9.15
N VAL A 78 -11.79 -13.52 -10.29
CA VAL A 78 -10.36 -13.22 -10.55
C VAL A 78 -10.11 -11.72 -10.57
N GLY A 79 -11.00 -10.96 -11.22
CA GLY A 79 -10.91 -9.50 -11.23
C GLY A 79 -11.07 -8.89 -9.83
N ALA A 80 -11.94 -9.45 -8.97
CA ALA A 80 -12.13 -8.99 -7.60
C ALA A 80 -10.86 -9.19 -6.76
N LEU A 81 -10.16 -10.32 -6.92
CA LEU A 81 -8.87 -10.57 -6.26
C LEU A 81 -7.84 -9.48 -6.62
N LEU A 82 -7.72 -9.16 -7.91
CA LEU A 82 -6.80 -8.11 -8.40
C LEU A 82 -7.25 -6.71 -7.96
N HIS A 83 -8.53 -6.44 -7.96
CA HIS A 83 -9.08 -5.14 -7.58
C HIS A 83 -8.88 -4.86 -6.09
N VAL A 84 -9.00 -5.87 -5.21
CA VAL A 84 -8.66 -5.73 -3.79
C VAL A 84 -7.20 -5.34 -3.60
N LEU A 85 -6.28 -5.86 -4.42
CA LEU A 85 -4.87 -5.46 -4.40
C LEU A 85 -4.68 -4.01 -4.85
N CYS A 86 -5.39 -3.59 -5.89
CA CYS A 86 -5.42 -2.20 -6.36
C CYS A 86 -5.98 -1.23 -5.29
N LEU A 87 -7.05 -1.63 -4.60
CA LEU A 87 -7.65 -0.86 -3.50
C LEU A 87 -6.67 -0.72 -2.34
N PHE A 88 -5.97 -1.79 -1.98
CA PHE A 88 -4.93 -1.74 -0.96
C PHE A 88 -3.86 -0.70 -1.31
N GLY A 89 -3.32 -0.74 -2.53
CA GLY A 89 -2.35 0.25 -3.00
C GLY A 89 -2.91 1.68 -2.96
N SER A 90 -4.16 1.87 -3.36
CA SER A 90 -4.84 3.17 -3.35
C SER A 90 -5.03 3.73 -1.94
N ILE A 91 -5.41 2.87 -0.98
CA ILE A 91 -5.55 3.24 0.43
C ILE A 91 -4.18 3.63 1.00
N VAL A 92 -3.12 2.90 0.67
CA VAL A 92 -1.76 3.25 1.12
C VAL A 92 -1.30 4.58 0.52
N LEU A 93 -1.56 4.84 -0.76
CA LEU A 93 -1.28 6.15 -1.37
C LEU A 93 -2.03 7.28 -0.65
N LEU A 94 -3.29 7.05 -0.29
CA LEU A 94 -4.09 8.01 0.47
C LEU A 94 -3.57 8.19 1.90
N TYR A 95 -3.03 7.13 2.52
CA TYR A 95 -2.38 7.20 3.83
C TYR A 95 -1.15 8.11 3.82
N PHE A 96 -0.37 8.11 2.73
CA PHE A 96 0.74 9.04 2.51
C PHE A 96 0.28 10.42 1.97
N ASP A 97 -1.02 10.73 2.03
CA ASP A 97 -1.65 11.96 1.52
C ASP A 97 -1.40 12.22 0.01
N ARG A 98 -1.01 11.20 -0.76
CA ARG A 98 -0.83 11.25 -2.22
C ARG A 98 -2.15 11.10 -2.96
N ARG A 99 -3.09 12.01 -2.67
CA ARG A 99 -4.47 12.02 -3.22
C ARG A 99 -4.51 12.02 -4.75
N ARG A 100 -3.59 12.74 -5.39
CA ARG A 100 -3.48 12.79 -6.86
C ARG A 100 -3.12 11.43 -7.45
N ALA A 101 -2.15 10.74 -6.89
CA ALA A 101 -1.77 9.40 -7.34
C ALA A 101 -2.91 8.38 -7.14
N ALA A 102 -3.63 8.45 -6.02
CA ALA A 102 -4.80 7.60 -5.81
C ALA A 102 -5.93 7.90 -6.82
N ALA A 103 -6.17 9.18 -7.15
CA ALA A 103 -7.14 9.58 -8.16
C ALA A 103 -6.74 9.10 -9.57
N GLU A 104 -5.45 9.13 -9.92
CA GLU A 104 -4.95 8.58 -11.18
C GLU A 104 -5.20 7.08 -11.30
N VAL A 105 -4.93 6.30 -10.23
CA VAL A 105 -5.22 4.85 -10.20
C VAL A 105 -6.70 4.60 -10.48
N ALA A 106 -7.59 5.34 -9.80
CA ALA A 106 -9.03 5.23 -9.99
C ALA A 106 -9.47 5.62 -11.41
N ALA A 107 -8.89 6.69 -11.96
CA ALA A 107 -9.18 7.14 -13.33
C ALA A 107 -8.71 6.11 -14.37
N ILE A 108 -7.51 5.57 -14.22
CA ILE A 108 -6.99 4.50 -15.09
C ILE A 108 -7.88 3.27 -15.01
N PHE A 109 -8.27 2.86 -13.80
CA PHE A 109 -9.20 1.76 -13.63
C PHE A 109 -10.53 2.01 -14.35
N PHE A 110 -11.13 3.19 -14.18
CA PHE A 110 -12.40 3.55 -14.82
C PHE A 110 -12.30 3.53 -16.35
N VAL A 111 -11.27 4.18 -16.90
CA VAL A 111 -11.06 4.26 -18.36
C VAL A 111 -10.73 2.88 -18.94
N ALA A 112 -9.80 2.15 -18.33
CA ALA A 112 -9.42 0.81 -18.79
C ALA A 112 -10.61 -0.17 -18.71
N ASN A 113 -11.40 -0.09 -17.62
CA ASN A 113 -12.58 -0.94 -17.46
C ASN A 113 -13.63 -0.63 -18.52
N GLY A 114 -13.91 0.65 -18.79
CA GLY A 114 -14.82 1.04 -19.86
C GLY A 114 -14.32 0.59 -21.24
N ALA A 115 -13.05 0.86 -21.56
CA ALA A 115 -12.45 0.51 -22.84
C ALA A 115 -12.43 -1.01 -23.09
N PHE A 116 -11.99 -1.80 -22.10
CA PHE A 116 -11.99 -3.25 -22.23
C PHE A 116 -13.39 -3.86 -22.21
N THR A 117 -14.34 -3.27 -21.48
CA THR A 117 -15.73 -3.72 -21.55
C THR A 117 -16.30 -3.49 -22.95
N LEU A 118 -16.10 -2.32 -23.55
CA LEU A 118 -16.53 -2.05 -24.92
C LEU A 118 -15.85 -2.98 -25.94
N ALA A 119 -14.54 -3.23 -25.78
CA ALA A 119 -13.80 -4.15 -26.64
C ALA A 119 -14.30 -5.60 -26.52
N THR A 120 -14.53 -6.09 -25.29
CA THR A 120 -15.05 -7.44 -25.07
C THR A 120 -16.49 -7.61 -25.57
N VAL A 121 -17.32 -6.56 -25.50
CA VAL A 121 -18.65 -6.54 -26.11
C VAL A 121 -18.57 -6.68 -27.63
N ALA A 122 -17.64 -5.98 -28.28
CA ALA A 122 -17.47 -6.05 -29.73
C ALA A 122 -16.95 -7.42 -30.23
N VAL A 123 -16.10 -8.10 -29.46
CA VAL A 123 -15.58 -9.45 -29.79
C VAL A 123 -16.67 -10.53 -29.65
N GLY A 124 -17.66 -10.30 -28.79
CA GLY A 124 -18.83 -11.16 -28.61
C GLY A 124 -18.78 -12.05 -27.35
N PRO A 125 -19.75 -12.98 -27.22
CA PRO A 125 -20.07 -13.64 -25.94
C PRO A 125 -18.93 -14.42 -25.31
N ARG A 126 -17.94 -14.87 -26.09
CA ARG A 126 -16.79 -15.64 -25.59
C ARG A 126 -15.84 -14.80 -24.73
N ALA A 127 -15.79 -13.48 -24.96
CA ALA A 127 -14.89 -12.58 -24.25
C ALA A 127 -15.56 -11.90 -23.03
N TYR A 128 -16.84 -12.17 -22.78
CA TYR A 128 -17.59 -11.52 -21.71
C TYR A 128 -16.97 -11.79 -20.35
N GLY A 129 -16.81 -10.73 -19.56
CA GLY A 129 -16.21 -10.79 -18.22
C GLY A 129 -14.68 -10.68 -18.18
N LEU A 130 -13.97 -10.73 -19.32
CA LEU A 130 -12.50 -10.58 -19.34
C LEU A 130 -12.04 -9.12 -19.18
N GLY A 131 -12.88 -8.15 -19.49
CA GLY A 131 -12.48 -6.74 -19.45
C GLY A 131 -12.14 -6.25 -18.04
N TYR A 132 -12.96 -6.63 -17.06
CA TYR A 132 -12.77 -6.26 -15.65
C TYR A 132 -11.44 -6.75 -15.04
N PRO A 133 -11.07 -8.06 -15.10
CA PRO A 133 -9.80 -8.52 -14.55
C PRO A 133 -8.59 -7.89 -15.23
N LEU A 134 -8.64 -7.63 -16.54
CA LEU A 134 -7.57 -6.92 -17.25
C LEU A 134 -7.44 -5.47 -16.80
N ALA A 135 -8.56 -4.77 -16.63
CA ALA A 135 -8.57 -3.40 -16.11
C ALA A 135 -8.04 -3.34 -14.67
N ALA A 136 -8.47 -4.27 -13.82
CA ALA A 136 -8.00 -4.38 -12.44
C ALA A 136 -6.49 -4.66 -12.38
N LEU A 137 -5.97 -5.51 -13.28
CA LEU A 137 -4.54 -5.79 -13.39
C LEU A 137 -3.73 -4.54 -13.73
N LEU A 138 -4.15 -3.79 -14.75
CA LEU A 138 -3.48 -2.56 -15.15
C LEU A 138 -3.49 -1.50 -14.04
N ALA A 139 -4.65 -1.29 -13.42
CA ALA A 139 -4.78 -0.35 -12.32
C ALA A 139 -3.93 -0.76 -11.11
N CYS A 140 -3.88 -2.06 -10.80
CA CYS A 140 -3.04 -2.61 -9.75
C CYS A 140 -1.54 -2.38 -10.03
N ALA A 141 -1.09 -2.61 -11.27
CA ALA A 141 0.29 -2.36 -11.67
C ALA A 141 0.65 -0.86 -11.53
N TRP A 142 -0.26 0.03 -11.93
CA TRP A 142 -0.06 1.46 -11.76
C TRP A 142 -0.02 1.89 -10.28
N ALA A 143 -0.91 1.35 -9.45
CA ALA A 143 -0.92 1.61 -8.02
C ALA A 143 0.39 1.20 -7.35
N TYR A 144 0.93 0.02 -7.72
CA TYR A 144 2.22 -0.46 -7.22
C TYR A 144 3.36 0.48 -7.64
N HIS A 145 3.40 0.90 -8.91
CA HIS A 145 4.42 1.83 -9.40
C HIS A 145 4.39 3.18 -8.67
N ARG A 146 3.20 3.75 -8.45
CA ARG A 146 3.04 4.99 -7.68
C ARG A 146 3.41 4.83 -6.20
N LEU A 147 3.17 3.66 -5.63
CA LEU A 147 3.55 3.35 -4.25
C LEU A 147 5.07 3.31 -4.09
N GLU A 148 5.78 2.68 -5.03
CA GLU A 148 7.24 2.63 -5.04
C GLU A 148 7.85 4.04 -5.09
N GLN A 149 7.38 4.88 -6.02
CA GLN A 149 7.79 6.30 -6.11
C GLN A 149 7.54 7.07 -4.80
N THR A 150 6.39 6.82 -4.16
CA THR A 150 6.04 7.48 -2.90
C THR A 150 6.99 7.07 -1.76
N LEU A 151 7.42 5.80 -1.73
CA LEU A 151 8.37 5.32 -0.73
C LEU A 151 9.79 5.90 -0.95
N GLU A 152 10.20 6.12 -2.20
CA GLU A 152 11.47 6.78 -2.55
C GLU A 152 11.47 8.27 -2.18
N ASP A 153 10.36 8.98 -2.42
CA ASP A 153 10.25 10.40 -2.05
C ASP A 153 10.36 10.62 -0.53
N LEU A 154 9.76 9.72 0.27
CA LEU A 154 9.86 9.78 1.73
C LEU A 154 11.30 9.58 2.21
N GLU A 155 12.07 8.75 1.51
CA GLU A 155 13.50 8.53 1.77
C GLU A 155 14.29 9.83 1.57
N TYR A 156 14.08 10.49 0.43
CA TYR A 156 14.76 11.75 0.11
C TYR A 156 14.49 12.86 1.13
N LEU A 157 13.23 13.06 1.53
CA LEU A 157 12.84 14.11 2.46
C LEU A 157 13.34 13.86 3.90
N THR A 158 13.41 12.60 4.33
CA THR A 158 13.90 12.26 5.67
C THR A 158 15.42 12.45 5.77
N PHE A 159 16.17 12.18 4.69
CA PHE A 159 17.62 12.40 4.66
C PHE A 159 18.02 13.86 4.44
N ALA A 160 17.26 14.63 3.66
CA ALA A 160 17.56 16.05 3.43
C ALA A 160 17.27 16.94 4.66
N ALA A 161 16.36 16.52 5.55
CA ALA A 161 15.99 17.27 6.75
C ALA A 161 16.95 17.08 7.93
N GLN A 162 18.10 16.41 7.75
CA GLN A 162 19.15 16.34 8.75
C GLN A 162 20.29 17.32 8.39
N PRO A 163 20.25 18.59 8.87
CA PRO A 163 21.44 19.41 8.93
C PRO A 163 22.52 18.64 9.70
N MET A 164 23.65 18.36 9.05
CA MET A 164 24.90 18.11 9.75
C MET A 164 25.13 19.35 10.62
N ALA A 165 24.79 19.28 11.91
CA ALA A 165 25.21 20.29 12.86
C ALA A 165 26.74 20.29 12.81
N PRO A 166 27.38 21.35 12.30
CA PRO A 166 28.83 21.41 12.37
C PRO A 166 29.17 21.40 13.85
N GLU A 167 30.13 20.57 14.21
CA GLU A 167 30.78 20.48 15.52
C GLU A 167 31.49 21.80 15.93
N ALA A 168 31.08 22.95 15.39
CA ALA A 168 31.63 24.26 15.65
C ALA A 168 31.42 24.70 17.11
N SER A 169 30.35 24.25 17.78
CA SER A 169 30.12 24.58 19.19
C SER A 169 30.98 23.77 20.17
N ALA A 170 31.56 22.64 19.74
CA ALA A 170 32.48 21.87 20.59
C ALA A 170 33.90 22.49 20.61
N ILE A 171 34.29 23.17 19.53
CA ILE A 171 35.60 23.82 19.42
C ILE A 171 35.62 25.13 20.22
N GLU A 172 34.55 25.93 20.21
CA GLU A 172 34.48 27.17 21.01
C GLU A 172 34.53 26.90 22.52
N ALA A 173 33.86 25.86 23.01
CA ALA A 173 33.83 25.51 24.43
C ALA A 173 35.20 25.03 24.95
N SER A 174 36.02 24.38 24.11
CA SER A 174 37.38 23.97 24.46
C SER A 174 38.40 25.12 24.39
N SER A 175 38.15 26.15 23.58
CA SER A 175 39.04 27.32 23.46
C SER A 175 38.78 28.40 24.52
N ALA A 176 37.63 28.40 25.18
CA ALA A 176 37.30 29.34 26.26
C ALA A 176 37.82 28.87 27.64
N SER A 177 38.37 27.66 27.73
CA SER A 177 38.89 27.05 28.96
C SER A 177 40.42 26.86 28.98
N ALA A 178 41.15 27.48 28.05
CA ALA A 178 42.62 27.50 27.99
C ALA A 178 43.14 28.93 28.17
#